data_AF-A0A7V1M685-F1
#
_entry.id   AF-A0A7V1M685-F1
#
_cell.length_a   1.000
_cell.length_b   1.000
_cell.length_c   1.000
_cell.angle_alpha   90.00
_cell.angle_beta   90.00
_cell.angle_gamma   90.00
#
_symmetry.space_group_name_H-M   'P 1'
#
loop_
_entity.id
_entity.type
_entity.pdbx_description
1 polymer ?
#
loop_
_entity_poly.entity_id
_entity_poly.type
_entity_poly.pdbx_seq_one_letter_code
_entity_poly.pdbx_strand_id
1 'polypeptide(L)'
;MWQWVATIAMWLMETSYLPQVVRLYRLKEAEEFSLLFPLMNLSGRLLLMFYTYSRGEYVLAWGFLGGLTLRGTLLLQVLYYRWRRRYYDRLRNTTLGL
;
A
#
# COMPACT_ATOMS: atom_id res chain seq x y z
N MET A 1 -12.31 27.79 4.34
CA MET A 1 -13.33 26.85 3.84
C MET A 1 -12.74 25.73 2.98
N TRP A 2 -11.88 26.04 2.00
CA TRP A 2 -11.23 25.04 1.12
C TRP A 2 -10.36 23.98 1.82
N GLN A 3 -9.64 24.34 2.89
CA GLN A 3 -8.79 23.39 3.64
C GLN A 3 -9.57 22.24 4.30
N TRP A 4 -10.79 22.51 4.79
CA TRP A 4 -11.65 21.48 5.37
C TRP A 4 -12.13 20.47 4.33
N VAL A 5 -12.49 20.95 3.14
CA VAL A 5 -12.87 20.10 2.00
C VAL A 5 -11.70 19.21 1.58
N ALA A 6 -10.50 19.79 1.44
CA ALA A 6 -9.29 19.04 1.10
C ALA A 6 -8.95 17.96 2.14
N THR A 7 -9.11 18.29 3.42
CA THR A 7 -8.87 17.36 4.53
C THR A 7 -9.86 16.20 4.50
N ILE A 8 -11.16 16.48 4.36
CA ILE A 8 -12.20 15.44 4.28
C ILE A 8 -11.98 14.55 3.05
N ALA A 9 -11.70 15.14 1.89
CA ALA A 9 -11.41 14.39 0.66
C ALA A 9 -10.19 13.48 0.82
N MET A 10 -9.13 13.96 1.47
CA MET A 10 -7.97 13.16 1.82
C MET A 10 -8.36 11.96 2.68
N TRP A 11 -9.06 12.17 3.80
CA TRP A 11 -9.48 11.08 4.69
C TRP A 11 -10.36 10.04 3.98
N LEU A 12 -11.29 10.47 3.12
CA LEU A 12 -12.10 9.57 2.30
C LEU A 12 -11.24 8.76 1.32
N MET A 13 -10.27 9.40 0.67
CA MET A 13 -9.33 8.69 -0.20
C MET A 13 -8.49 7.68 0.58
N GLU A 14 -7.98 8.02 1.77
CA GLU A 14 -7.15 7.09 2.56
C GLU A 14 -7.95 5.87 3.05
N THR A 15 -9.16 6.10 3.56
CA THR A 15 -10.03 5.03 4.07
C THR A 15 -10.46 4.06 2.97
N SER A 16 -10.50 4.48 1.70
CA SER A 16 -10.80 3.60 0.56
C SER A 16 -9.79 2.46 0.34
N TYR A 17 -8.61 2.52 0.97
CA TYR A 17 -7.61 1.46 0.92
C TYR A 17 -7.82 0.39 2.01
N LEU A 18 -8.60 0.67 3.05
CA LEU A 18 -8.89 -0.30 4.11
C LEU A 18 -9.53 -1.60 3.58
N PRO A 19 -10.56 -1.55 2.70
CA PRO A 19 -11.13 -2.77 2.12
C PRO A 19 -10.10 -3.57 1.31
N GLN A 20 -9.17 -2.89 0.62
CA GLN A 20 -8.14 -3.54 -0.19
C GLN A 20 -7.15 -4.29 0.70
N VAL A 21 -6.69 -3.67 1.80
CA VAL A 21 -5.81 -4.30 2.81
C VAL A 21 -6.51 -5.51 3.45
N VAL A 22 -7.78 -5.35 3.85
CA VAL A 22 -8.56 -6.43 4.47
C VAL A 22 -8.79 -7.58 3.49
N ARG A 23 -9.11 -7.28 2.23
CA ARG A 23 -9.30 -8.30 1.19
C ARG A 23 -8.03 -9.09 0.95
N LEU A 24 -6.88 -8.42 0.82
CA LEU A 24 -5.60 -9.08 0.62
C LEU A 24 -5.21 -9.94 1.83
N TYR A 25 -5.48 -9.45 3.05
CA TYR A 25 -5.28 -10.23 4.27
C TYR A 25 -6.15 -11.50 4.33
N ARG A 26 -7.41 -11.41 3.89
CA ARG A 26 -8.34 -12.55 3.87
C ARG A 26 -7.98 -13.57 2.81
N LEU A 27 -7.64 -13.13 1.60
CA LEU A 27 -7.31 -14.01 0.48
C LEU A 27 -5.96 -14.70 0.69
N LYS A 28 -5.00 -14.07 1.39
CA LYS A 28 -3.62 -14.57 1.60
C LYS A 28 -2.88 -14.93 0.30
N GLU A 29 -3.43 -14.53 -0.83
CA GLU A 29 -2.93 -14.77 -2.18
C GLU A 29 -2.83 -13.43 -2.89
N ALA A 30 -1.66 -13.17 -3.48
CA ALA A 30 -1.36 -11.94 -4.21
C ALA A 30 -1.17 -12.22 -5.72
N GLU A 31 -1.65 -13.37 -6.20
CA GLU A 31 -1.31 -13.92 -7.53
C GLU A 31 -1.81 -13.05 -8.69
N GLU A 32 -2.98 -12.42 -8.52
CA GLU A 32 -3.56 -11.50 -9.51
C GLU A 32 -3.10 -10.04 -9.32
N PHE A 33 -2.39 -9.73 -8.22
CA PHE A 33 -2.01 -8.36 -7.91
C PHE A 33 -0.64 -8.02 -8.51
N SER A 34 -0.65 -7.15 -9.52
CA SER A 34 0.57 -6.56 -10.06
C SER A 34 1.30 -5.80 -8.96
N LEU A 35 2.53 -6.22 -8.66
CA LEU A 35 3.40 -5.61 -7.66
C LEU A 35 3.76 -4.16 -8.02
N LEU A 36 3.65 -3.79 -9.31
CA LEU A 36 3.86 -2.44 -9.79
C LEU A 36 2.83 -1.46 -9.20
N PHE A 37 1.58 -1.88 -9.06
CA PHE A 37 0.49 -1.02 -8.57
C PHE A 37 0.72 -0.49 -7.13
N PRO A 38 0.94 -1.33 -6.11
CA PRO A 38 1.21 -0.85 -4.75
C PRO A 38 2.51 -0.06 -4.66
N LEU A 39 3.50 -0.40 -5.48
CA LEU A 39 4.80 0.27 -5.51
C LEU A 39 4.65 1.68 -6.07
N MET A 40 4.00 1.85 -7.22
CA MET A 40 3.67 3.16 -7.79
C MET A 40 2.79 3.99 -6.85
N ASN A 41 1.81 3.37 -6.19
CA ASN A 41 0.94 4.05 -5.21
C ASN A 41 1.75 4.61 -4.03
N LEU A 42 2.68 3.82 -3.49
CA LEU A 42 3.53 4.24 -2.38
C LEU A 42 4.49 5.36 -2.83
N SER A 43 5.13 5.21 -3.99
CA SER A 43 6.02 6.22 -4.56
C SER A 43 5.31 7.56 -4.81
N GLY A 44 4.13 7.52 -5.44
CA GLY A 44 3.33 8.72 -5.69
C GLY A 44 2.91 9.41 -4.40
N ARG A 45 2.55 8.63 -3.35
CA ARG A 45 2.19 9.19 -2.05
C ARG A 45 3.39 9.83 -1.34
N LEU A 46 4.58 9.23 -1.43
CA LEU A 46 5.83 9.83 -0.91
C LEU A 46 6.09 11.19 -1.57
N LEU A 47 6.03 11.25 -2.91
CA LEU A 47 6.25 12.48 -3.65
C LEU A 47 5.23 13.56 -3.27
N LEU A 48 3.96 13.19 -3.14
CA LEU A 48 2.90 14.13 -2.75
C LEU A 48 3.13 14.68 -1.34
N MET A 49 3.57 13.84 -0.39
CA MET A 49 3.90 14.25 0.97
C MET A 49 5.07 15.24 0.98
N PHE A 50 6.15 14.96 0.25
CA PHE A 50 7.28 15.88 0.13
C PHE A 50 6.88 17.21 -0.51
N TYR A 51 6.03 17.17 -1.53
CA TYR A 51 5.51 18.37 -2.18
C TYR A 51 4.66 19.22 -1.23
N THR A 52 3.75 18.62 -0.45
CA THR A 52 2.94 19.38 0.52
C THR A 52 3.79 19.92 1.66
N TYR A 53 4.79 19.16 2.09
CA TYR A 53 5.75 19.61 3.08
C TYR A 53 6.57 20.83 2.59
N SER A 54 7.07 20.80 1.35
CA SER A 54 7.82 21.91 0.77
C SER A 54 6.97 23.17 0.54
N ARG A 55 5.65 23.03 0.45
CA ARG A 55 4.67 24.12 0.35
C ARG A 55 4.25 24.71 1.71
N GLY A 56 4.73 24.15 2.82
CA GLY A 56 4.39 24.58 4.18
C GLY A 56 3.03 24.10 4.67
N GLU A 57 2.36 23.19 3.96
CA GLU A 57 1.05 22.64 4.32
C GLU A 57 1.21 21.44 5.28
N TYR A 58 1.81 21.68 6.44
CA TYR A 58 2.22 20.62 7.37
C TYR A 58 1.05 19.75 7.85
N VAL A 59 -0.13 20.31 8.05
CA VAL A 59 -1.33 19.55 8.49
C VAL A 59 -1.70 18.47 7.47
N LEU A 60 -1.63 18.78 6.17
CA LEU A 60 -1.91 17.82 5.10
C LEU A 60 -0.76 16.81 4.95
N ALA A 61 0.49 17.27 5.09
CA ALA A 61 1.66 16.38 5.08
C ALA A 61 1.59 15.33 6.20
N TRP A 62 1.16 15.71 7.41
CA TRP A 62 0.91 14.78 8.51
C TRP A 62 -0.26 13.83 8.22
N GLY A 63 -1.33 14.33 7.59
CA GLY A 63 -2.43 13.48 7.12
C GLY A 63 -1.99 12.40 6.13
N PHE A 64 -1.05 12.72 5.26
CA PHE A 64 -0.50 11.76 4.29
C PHE A 64 0.38 10.67 4.89
N LEU A 65 0.91 10.83 6.11
CA LEU A 65 1.61 9.75 6.80
C LEU A 65 0.69 8.56 7.07
N GLY A 66 -0.57 8.80 7.44
CA GLY A 66 -1.56 7.73 7.58
C GLY A 66 -1.83 6.99 6.26
N GLY A 67 -1.86 7.73 5.15
CA GLY A 67 -1.95 7.14 3.82
C GLY A 67 -0.71 6.34 3.40
N LEU A 68 0.46 6.77 3.88
CA LEU A 68 1.74 6.12 3.64
C LEU A 68 1.81 4.77 4.35
N THR A 69 1.37 4.70 5.61
CA THR A 69 1.37 3.46 6.40
C THR A 69 0.39 2.44 5.82
N LEU A 70 -0.79 2.86 5.36
CA LEU A 70 -1.76 1.97 4.69
C LEU A 70 -1.17 1.35 3.41
N ARG A 71 -0.59 2.18 2.53
CA ARG A 71 0.03 1.69 1.28
C ARG A 71 1.28 0.87 1.54
N GLY A 72 2.08 1.23 2.54
CA GLY A 72 3.23 0.45 2.99
C GLY A 72 2.80 -0.93 3.48
N THR A 73 1.72 -1.01 4.28
CA THR A 73 1.14 -2.27 4.74
C THR A 73 0.68 -3.13 3.57
N LEU A 74 0.00 -2.54 2.59
CA LEU A 74 -0.46 -3.23 1.40
C LEU A 74 0.72 -3.78 0.58
N LEU A 75 1.77 -2.97 0.37
CA LEU A 75 2.99 -3.42 -0.32
C LEU A 75 3.69 -4.55 0.44
N LEU A 76 3.81 -4.44 1.77
CA LEU A 76 4.41 -5.47 2.61
C LEU A 76 3.62 -6.78 2.55
N GLN A 77 2.28 -6.73 2.57
CA GLN A 77 1.44 -7.91 2.40
C GLN A 77 1.67 -8.58 1.05
N VAL A 78 1.71 -7.81 -0.05
CA VAL A 78 1.98 -8.35 -1.39
C VAL A 78 3.37 -9.00 -1.44
N LEU A 79 4.40 -8.33 -0.92
CA LEU A 79 5.76 -8.86 -0.88
C LEU A 79 5.85 -10.14 -0.04
N TYR A 80 5.23 -10.14 1.15
CA TYR A 80 5.22 -11.28 2.06
C TYR A 80 4.54 -12.49 1.45
N TYR A 81 3.34 -12.35 0.89
CA TYR A 81 2.62 -13.47 0.27
C TYR A 81 3.33 -13.99 -0.98
N ARG A 82 3.92 -13.10 -1.78
CA ARG A 82 4.72 -13.50 -2.95
C ARG A 82 5.99 -14.24 -2.55
N TRP A 83 6.68 -13.80 -1.49
CA TRP A 83 7.89 -14.46 -1.00
C TRP A 83 7.59 -15.82 -0.36
N ARG A 84 6.58 -15.88 0.52
CA ARG A 84 6.13 -17.11 1.16
C ARG A 84 5.78 -18.18 0.13
N ARG A 85 5.09 -17.81 -0.95
CA ARG A 85 4.74 -18.75 -2.02
C ARG A 85 5.95 -19.25 -2.80
N ARG A 86 6.85 -18.36 -3.23
CA ARG A 86 8.12 -18.77 -3.87
C ARG A 86 8.92 -19.74 -3.02
N TYR A 87 8.87 -19.59 -1.69
CA TYR A 87 9.50 -20.51 -0.77
C TYR A 87 8.83 -21.90 -0.78
N TYR A 88 7.49 -21.97 -0.74
CA TYR A 88 6.76 -23.24 -0.86
C TYR A 88 6.92 -23.90 -2.24
N ASP A 89 6.94 -23.13 -3.34
CA ASP A 89 7.15 -23.65 -4.69
C ASP A 89 8.54 -24.29 -4.81
N ARG A 90 9.57 -23.64 -4.25
CA ARG A 90 10.93 -24.20 -4.18
C ARG A 90 10.95 -25.51 -3.37
N LEU A 91 10.34 -25.52 -2.18
CA LEU A 91 10.27 -26.72 -1.35
C LEU A 91 9.55 -27.87 -2.07
N ARG A 92 8.44 -27.59 -2.75
CA ARG A 92 7.67 -28.56 -3.52
C ARG A 92 8.50 -29.15 -4.66
N ASN A 93 9.21 -28.33 -5.42
CA ASN A 93 10.05 -28.82 -6.52
C ASN A 93 11.23 -29.66 -6.00
N THR A 94 11.86 -29.26 -4.88
CA THR A 94 12.95 -30.04 -4.28
C THR A 94 12.49 -31.37 -3.67
N THR A 95 11.26 -31.46 -3.16
CA THR A 95 10.72 -32.70 -2.56
C THR A 95 10.08 -33.63 -3.58
N LEU A 96 9.47 -33.10 -4.65
CA LEU A 96 8.81 -33.91 -5.69
C LEU A 96 9.70 -34.22 -6.90
N GLY A 97 10.90 -33.64 -7.00
CA GLY A 97 11.89 -33.99 -8.03
C GLY A 97 11.41 -33.77 -9.46
N LEU A 98 10.56 -32.76 -9.70
CA LEU A 98 10.18 -32.28 -11.04
C LEU A 98 11.12 -31.18 -11.52
#